data_AF-A0A1D9P5V0-F1
#
_entry.id   AF-A0A1D9P5V0-F1
#
_cell.length_a   1.000
_cell.length_b   1.000
_cell.length_c   1.000
_cell.angle_alpha   90.00
_cell.angle_beta   90.00
_cell.angle_gamma   90.00
#
_symmetry.space_group_name_H-M   'P 1'
#
loop_
_entity.id
_entity.type
_entity.pdbx_description
1 polymer ?
#
loop_
_entity_poly.entity_id
_entity_poly.type
_entity_poly.pdbx_seq_one_letter_code
_entity_poly.pdbx_strand_id
1 'polypeptide(L)'
;MKKTLKISVISIITSISLFVSLHIIAIAAVSLDQDIYSTYQYSPQIIREQFEKEGWNISVMEGSKLDSTYGPTIGLQKGYSIAGITIYKEKSIYLSSYDDYAVCSCNHEMGHFFDYTYMVYKKGGTLPSKSKEFYKLYGEELIRKTDSGLFIDYERCGVDEYFAQAYKYYCEDPTSLKKYYPNTYTYIENLLITYDSIRNKETAK
;
A
#
# COMPACT_ATOMS: atom_id res chain seq x y z
N MET A 1 60.54 -19.88 -23.48
CA MET A 1 59.14 -20.27 -23.21
C MET A 1 58.27 -19.63 -24.27
N LYS A 2 57.67 -20.45 -25.16
CA LYS A 2 56.21 -20.69 -25.28
C LYS A 2 55.42 -19.43 -25.65
N LYS A 3 54.59 -19.36 -26.68
CA LYS A 3 54.11 -20.28 -27.73
C LYS A 3 53.43 -19.35 -28.75
N THR A 4 53.65 -19.53 -30.04
CA THR A 4 52.78 -18.98 -31.09
C THR A 4 51.45 -19.74 -31.08
N LEU A 5 50.32 -19.04 -31.20
CA LEU A 5 49.08 -19.64 -31.68
C LEU A 5 48.36 -18.66 -32.62
N LYS A 6 48.21 -19.09 -33.88
CA LYS A 6 47.33 -18.52 -34.90
C LYS A 6 45.93 -19.16 -34.81
N ILE A 7 44.99 -18.62 -35.60
CA ILE A 7 43.69 -19.19 -36.09
C ILE A 7 42.49 -18.72 -35.24
N SER A 8 41.34 -18.29 -35.77
CA SER A 8 40.87 -17.98 -37.13
C SER A 8 39.68 -17.02 -37.03
N VAL A 9 39.46 -16.25 -38.09
CA VAL A 9 38.22 -15.50 -38.34
C VAL A 9 37.11 -16.52 -38.62
N ILE A 10 36.03 -16.48 -37.85
CA ILE A 10 34.75 -17.07 -38.21
C ILE A 10 33.81 -15.90 -38.49
N SER A 11 33.49 -15.70 -39.77
CA SER A 11 32.34 -14.89 -40.19
C SER A 11 31.08 -15.72 -39.99
N ILE A 12 30.15 -15.27 -39.15
CA ILE A 12 28.78 -15.77 -39.13
C ILE A 12 27.84 -14.58 -39.36
N ILE A 13 27.34 -14.55 -40.60
CA ILE A 13 25.99 -14.19 -41.06
C ILE A 13 25.26 -13.11 -40.24
N THR A 14 25.11 -11.95 -40.89
CA THR A 14 24.18 -10.87 -40.55
C THR A 14 22.74 -11.37 -40.40
N SER A 15 22.26 -11.41 -39.16
CA SER A 15 20.84 -11.33 -38.84
C SER A 15 20.45 -9.85 -38.75
N ILE A 16 19.49 -9.43 -39.55
CA ILE A 16 18.85 -8.11 -39.42
C ILE A 16 18.11 -8.12 -38.10
N SER A 17 18.73 -7.58 -37.05
CA SER A 17 18.03 -7.28 -35.80
C SER A 17 17.25 -5.99 -36.02
N LEU A 18 15.93 -6.12 -36.16
CA LEU A 18 15.01 -5.01 -35.96
C LEU A 18 15.31 -4.39 -34.59
N PHE A 19 15.83 -3.17 -34.56
CA PHE A 19 15.82 -2.35 -33.36
C PHE A 19 14.36 -1.98 -33.09
N VAL A 20 13.64 -2.82 -32.34
CA VAL A 20 12.49 -2.34 -31.59
C VAL A 20 13.08 -1.35 -30.60
N SER A 21 12.89 -0.06 -30.88
CA SER A 21 13.18 1.02 -29.94
C SER A 21 12.34 0.74 -28.69
N LEU A 22 12.97 0.07 -27.73
CA LEU A 22 12.45 -0.04 -26.38
C LEU A 22 12.40 1.40 -25.87
N HIS A 23 11.22 2.02 -25.99
CA HIS A 23 10.89 3.20 -25.20
C HIS A 23 10.90 2.71 -23.76
N ILE A 24 12.09 2.73 -23.14
CA ILE A 24 12.19 2.80 -21.70
C ILE A 24 11.58 4.15 -21.37
N ILE A 25 10.26 4.14 -21.16
CA ILE A 25 9.62 5.18 -20.39
C ILE A 25 10.26 4.99 -19.02
N ALA A 26 11.29 5.79 -18.76
CA ALA A 26 11.74 6.04 -17.40
C ALA A 26 10.55 6.70 -16.71
N ILE A 27 9.65 5.87 -16.19
CA ILE A 27 8.73 6.27 -15.14
C ILE A 27 9.68 6.75 -14.06
N ALA A 28 9.58 8.04 -13.73
CA ALA A 28 10.38 8.65 -12.68
C ALA A 28 10.09 7.87 -11.40
N ALA A 29 10.90 6.86 -11.10
CA ALA A 29 11.03 6.30 -9.78
C ALA A 29 11.70 7.42 -8.99
N VAL A 30 10.88 8.30 -8.41
CA VAL A 30 11.30 9.06 -7.24
C VAL A 30 11.84 7.99 -6.30
N SER A 31 13.16 8.00 -6.06
CA SER A 31 13.73 7.09 -5.09
C SER A 31 13.03 7.41 -3.77
N LEU A 32 12.08 6.56 -3.40
CA LEU A 32 11.43 6.64 -2.11
C LEU A 32 12.55 6.64 -1.08
N ASP A 33 12.45 7.49 -0.06
CA ASP A 33 13.39 7.45 1.05
C ASP A 33 13.52 5.98 1.51
N GLN A 34 14.74 5.53 1.78
CA GLN A 34 15.05 4.14 2.11
C GLN A 34 14.17 3.63 3.26
N ASP A 35 13.81 4.50 4.20
CA ASP A 35 12.97 4.16 5.34
C ASP A 35 11.51 3.95 4.93
N ILE A 36 10.98 4.83 4.07
CA ILE A 36 9.62 4.67 3.52
C ILE A 36 9.55 3.40 2.66
N TYR A 37 10.58 3.12 1.85
CA TYR A 37 10.63 1.89 1.06
C TYR A 37 10.66 0.66 1.96
N SER A 38 11.45 0.70 3.04
CA SER A 38 11.51 -0.38 4.02
C SER A 38 10.15 -0.62 4.68
N THR A 39 9.43 0.45 5.03
CA THR A 39 8.07 0.33 5.56
C THR A 39 7.11 -0.25 4.53
N TYR A 40 7.12 0.24 3.28
CA TYR A 40 6.30 -0.29 2.19
C TYR A 40 6.49 -1.80 2.01
N GLN A 41 7.72 -2.32 2.21
CA GLN A 41 8.01 -3.76 2.11
C GLN A 41 7.32 -4.63 3.19
N TYR A 42 6.73 -4.06 4.25
CA TYR A 42 5.90 -4.83 5.17
C TYR A 42 4.54 -5.20 4.59
N SER A 43 3.96 -4.39 3.68
CA SER A 43 2.68 -4.69 3.03
C SER A 43 2.78 -5.98 2.22
N PRO A 44 1.85 -6.96 2.28
CA PRO A 44 1.96 -8.21 1.54
C PRO A 44 2.27 -8.03 0.05
N GLN A 45 3.19 -8.84 -0.48
CA GLN A 45 3.65 -8.74 -1.88
C GLN A 45 2.49 -8.68 -2.89
N ILE A 46 1.42 -9.44 -2.67
CA ILE A 46 0.26 -9.48 -3.57
C ILE A 46 -0.41 -8.10 -3.72
N ILE A 47 -0.37 -7.30 -2.65
CA ILE A 47 -0.96 -5.95 -2.61
C ILE A 47 -0.02 -4.96 -3.29
N ARG A 48 1.29 -5.05 -3.02
CA ARG A 48 2.31 -4.21 -3.68
C ARG A 48 2.34 -4.43 -5.20
N GLU A 49 2.34 -5.68 -5.64
CA GLU A 49 2.26 -6.02 -7.07
C GLU A 49 1.00 -5.45 -7.71
N GLN A 50 -0.14 -5.49 -7.01
CA GLN A 50 -1.37 -4.90 -7.53
C GLN A 50 -1.27 -3.37 -7.62
N PHE A 51 -0.77 -2.73 -6.57
CA PHE A 51 -0.56 -1.28 -6.50
C PHE A 51 0.25 -0.81 -7.71
N GLU A 52 1.40 -1.45 -7.95
CA GLU A 52 2.29 -1.17 -9.06
C GLU A 52 1.63 -1.47 -10.42
N LYS A 53 0.96 -2.62 -10.55
CA LYS A 53 0.25 -3.02 -11.78
C LYS A 53 -0.87 -2.06 -12.17
N GLU A 54 -1.59 -1.52 -11.19
CA GLU A 54 -2.66 -0.55 -11.43
C GLU A 54 -2.13 0.86 -11.72
N GLY A 55 -0.82 1.08 -11.65
CA GLY A 55 -0.17 2.37 -11.91
C GLY A 55 -0.31 3.35 -10.75
N TRP A 56 -0.45 2.85 -9.53
CA TRP A 56 -0.44 3.72 -8.35
C TRP A 56 0.97 4.19 -8.02
N ASN A 57 1.06 5.33 -7.31
CA ASN A 57 2.32 5.90 -6.87
C ASN A 57 2.26 6.36 -5.41
N ILE A 58 3.41 6.33 -4.74
CA ILE A 58 3.62 6.93 -3.41
C ILE A 58 4.60 8.09 -3.61
N SER A 59 4.24 9.28 -3.11
CA SER A 59 5.08 10.47 -3.19
C SER A 59 5.12 11.19 -1.85
N VAL A 60 6.27 11.76 -1.50
CA VAL A 60 6.38 12.66 -0.34
C VAL A 60 6.06 14.08 -0.78
N MET A 61 5.16 14.74 -0.05
CA MET A 61 4.79 16.14 -0.23
C MET A 61 5.22 16.94 1.00
N GLU A 62 5.64 18.18 0.78
CA GLU A 62 5.89 19.11 1.88
C GLU A 62 4.63 19.24 2.76
N GLY A 63 4.78 19.06 4.07
CA GLY A 63 3.64 18.87 4.96
C GLY A 63 2.64 20.03 4.95
N SER A 64 3.09 21.29 4.88
CA SER A 64 2.17 22.43 4.86
C SER A 64 1.44 22.56 3.51
N LYS A 65 2.10 22.15 2.42
CA LYS A 65 1.46 22.00 1.12
C LYS A 65 0.42 20.87 1.12
N LEU A 66 0.69 19.75 1.78
CA LEU A 66 -0.28 18.65 1.90
C LEU A 66 -1.53 19.11 2.67
N ASP A 67 -1.33 19.75 3.82
CA ASP A 67 -2.39 20.31 4.66
C ASP A 67 -3.24 21.35 3.92
N SER A 68 -2.60 22.29 3.21
CA SER A 68 -3.31 23.32 2.47
C SER A 68 -4.02 22.80 1.21
N THR A 69 -3.50 21.74 0.58
CA THR A 69 -4.09 21.16 -0.63
C THR A 69 -5.30 20.27 -0.30
N TYR A 70 -5.17 19.40 0.69
CA TYR A 70 -6.18 18.37 0.98
C TYR A 70 -6.93 18.57 2.29
N GLY A 71 -6.42 19.37 3.22
CA GLY A 71 -7.07 19.66 4.50
C GLY A 71 -8.52 20.15 4.38
N PRO A 72 -8.86 21.08 3.45
CA PRO A 72 -10.25 21.49 3.25
C PRO A 72 -11.18 20.37 2.80
N THR A 73 -10.66 19.38 2.05
CA THR A 73 -11.45 18.25 1.52
C THR A 73 -11.82 17.26 2.60
N ILE A 74 -10.92 17.05 3.57
CA ILE A 74 -11.11 16.08 4.66
C ILE A 74 -11.61 16.73 5.96
N GLY A 75 -11.84 18.04 5.97
CA GLY A 75 -12.29 18.77 7.16
C GLY A 75 -11.23 18.84 8.26
N LEU A 76 -9.95 18.98 7.89
CA LEU A 76 -8.82 19.04 8.83
C LEU A 76 -9.05 20.12 9.89
N GLN A 77 -8.97 19.73 11.15
CA GLN A 77 -9.16 20.63 12.28
C GLN A 77 -7.92 21.51 12.51
N LYS A 78 -8.13 22.74 12.98
CA LYS A 78 -7.04 23.67 13.28
C LYS A 78 -6.09 23.07 14.32
N GLY A 79 -4.79 23.02 14.01
CA GLY A 79 -3.75 22.48 14.89
C GLY A 79 -3.41 21.00 14.66
N TYR A 80 -4.06 20.36 13.69
CA TYR A 80 -3.71 19.03 13.20
C TYR A 80 -3.05 19.12 11.82
N SER A 81 -2.27 18.10 11.48
CA SER A 81 -1.62 17.94 10.18
C SER A 81 -1.87 16.55 9.63
N ILE A 82 -1.91 16.45 8.31
CA ILE A 82 -2.07 15.21 7.56
C ILE A 82 -0.74 14.46 7.58
N ALA A 83 -0.74 13.21 8.03
CA ALA A 83 0.44 12.34 7.99
C ALA A 83 0.59 11.65 6.62
N GLY A 84 -0.53 11.19 6.07
CA GLY A 84 -0.66 10.61 4.74
C GLY A 84 -2.08 10.79 4.23
N ILE A 85 -2.26 10.65 2.91
CA ILE A 85 -3.59 10.62 2.29
C ILE A 85 -3.60 9.78 1.01
N THR A 86 -4.64 8.98 0.86
CA THR A 86 -4.92 8.17 -0.34
C THR A 86 -5.92 8.87 -1.25
N ILE A 87 -5.51 9.17 -2.49
CA ILE A 87 -6.33 9.87 -3.50
C ILE A 87 -6.66 8.93 -4.67
N TYR A 88 -7.82 8.27 -4.59
CA TYR A 88 -8.24 7.25 -5.57
C TYR A 88 -8.29 7.74 -7.02
N LYS A 89 -8.76 8.97 -7.25
CA LYS A 89 -8.87 9.55 -8.59
C LYS A 89 -7.51 9.75 -9.27
N GLU A 90 -6.49 10.04 -8.47
CA GLU A 90 -5.11 10.26 -8.93
C GLU A 90 -4.30 8.97 -8.94
N LYS A 91 -4.80 7.91 -8.29
CA LYS A 91 -4.04 6.70 -7.97
C LYS A 91 -2.74 7.03 -7.25
N SER A 92 -2.85 7.90 -6.26
CA SER A 92 -1.70 8.41 -5.50
C SER A 92 -1.91 8.26 -4.01
N ILE A 93 -0.83 7.92 -3.31
CA ILE A 93 -0.66 8.13 -1.88
C ILE A 93 0.33 9.27 -1.71
N TYR A 94 -0.08 10.31 -0.99
CA TYR A 94 0.80 11.41 -0.61
C TYR A 94 1.15 11.30 0.86
N LEU A 95 2.44 11.29 1.17
CA LEU A 95 2.98 11.20 2.51
C LEU A 95 3.55 12.56 2.91
N SER A 96 3.34 12.96 4.17
CA SER A 96 3.82 14.24 4.67
C SER A 96 5.30 14.21 5.00
N SER A 97 6.01 15.27 4.63
CA SER A 97 7.42 15.46 4.99
C SER A 97 7.62 15.93 6.44
N TYR A 98 6.58 16.06 7.25
CA TYR A 98 6.72 16.39 8.67
C TYR A 98 7.27 15.19 9.46
N ASP A 99 8.39 15.40 10.15
CA ASP A 99 9.03 14.41 11.03
C ASP A 99 9.04 12.99 10.42
N ASP A 100 8.63 11.99 11.20
CA ASP A 100 8.54 10.58 10.78
C ASP A 100 7.17 10.22 10.16
N TYR A 101 6.31 11.20 9.84
CA TYR A 101 4.95 10.93 9.37
C TYR A 101 4.92 10.09 8.10
N ALA A 102 5.83 10.33 7.16
CA ALA A 102 5.89 9.54 5.94
C ALA A 102 6.18 8.06 6.22
N VAL A 103 7.13 7.77 7.12
CA VAL A 103 7.46 6.40 7.50
C VAL A 103 6.29 5.77 8.25
N CYS A 104 5.67 6.48 9.20
CA CYS A 104 4.60 5.94 10.03
C CYS A 104 3.25 5.77 9.31
N SER A 105 2.97 6.52 8.25
CA SER A 105 1.66 6.50 7.57
C SER A 105 1.62 5.60 6.33
N CYS A 106 2.78 5.20 5.79
CA CYS A 106 2.84 4.47 4.51
C CYS A 106 1.91 3.24 4.46
N ASN A 107 2.02 2.31 5.42
CA ASN A 107 1.14 1.12 5.40
C ASN A 107 -0.29 1.41 5.86
N HIS A 108 -0.53 2.51 6.58
CA HIS A 108 -1.90 2.94 6.85
C HIS A 108 -2.59 3.31 5.54
N GLU A 109 -1.95 4.13 4.71
CA GLU A 109 -2.47 4.51 3.39
C GLU A 109 -2.58 3.32 2.43
N MET A 110 -1.63 2.37 2.49
CA MET A 110 -1.77 1.09 1.77
C MET A 110 -2.99 0.28 2.23
N GLY A 111 -3.46 0.47 3.47
CA GLY A 111 -4.71 -0.10 3.97
C GLY A 111 -5.94 0.48 3.27
N HIS A 112 -5.98 1.81 3.09
CA HIS A 112 -7.03 2.49 2.30
C HIS A 112 -7.02 2.05 0.83
N PHE A 113 -5.84 1.87 0.24
CA PHE A 113 -5.70 1.25 -1.07
C PHE A 113 -6.23 -0.19 -1.09
N PHE A 114 -5.88 -1.00 -0.10
CA PHE A 114 -6.31 -2.40 -0.03
C PHE A 114 -7.84 -2.53 0.06
N ASP A 115 -8.48 -1.71 0.91
CA ASP A 115 -9.94 -1.65 1.04
C ASP A 115 -10.60 -1.37 -0.32
N TYR A 116 -10.07 -0.39 -1.05
CA TYR A 116 -10.54 -0.01 -2.38
C TYR A 116 -10.31 -1.09 -3.44
N THR A 117 -9.09 -1.61 -3.59
CA THR A 117 -8.79 -2.60 -4.64
C THR A 117 -9.57 -3.90 -4.39
N TYR A 118 -9.76 -4.29 -3.12
CA TYR A 118 -10.59 -5.45 -2.79
C TYR A 118 -12.03 -5.28 -3.29
N MET A 119 -12.63 -4.11 -3.07
CA MET A 119 -13.97 -3.79 -3.58
C MET A 119 -14.02 -3.88 -5.11
N VAL A 120 -13.02 -3.35 -5.82
CA VAL A 120 -12.96 -3.37 -7.29
C VAL A 120 -12.93 -4.81 -7.83
N TYR A 121 -12.17 -5.70 -7.20
CA TYR A 121 -12.03 -7.09 -7.64
C TYR A 121 -13.19 -8.01 -7.20
N LYS A 122 -13.91 -7.65 -6.13
CA LYS A 122 -15.06 -8.42 -5.67
C LYS A 122 -16.33 -8.06 -6.45
N LYS A 123 -16.92 -9.05 -7.13
CA LYS A 123 -18.18 -8.89 -7.88
C LYS A 123 -19.31 -8.37 -6.98
N GLY A 124 -19.86 -7.19 -7.32
CA GLY A 124 -20.89 -6.50 -6.54
C GLY A 124 -20.35 -5.69 -5.35
N GLY A 125 -19.09 -5.29 -5.42
CA GLY A 125 -18.25 -4.87 -4.30
C GLY A 125 -18.81 -3.80 -3.37
N THR A 126 -18.72 -4.09 -2.08
CA THR A 126 -18.68 -3.12 -0.99
C THR A 126 -17.25 -3.13 -0.44
N LEU A 127 -16.75 -1.96 -0.03
CA LEU A 127 -15.51 -1.84 0.74
C LEU A 127 -15.56 -2.81 1.94
N PRO A 128 -14.54 -3.68 2.14
CA PRO A 128 -14.41 -4.47 3.36
C PRO A 128 -14.69 -3.68 4.65
N SER A 129 -14.14 -2.48 4.77
CA SER A 129 -14.36 -1.59 5.92
C SER A 129 -15.83 -1.22 6.13
N LYS A 130 -16.63 -1.18 5.07
CA LYS A 130 -18.07 -0.87 5.12
C LYS A 130 -18.96 -2.10 5.18
N SER A 131 -18.39 -3.31 5.26
CA SER A 131 -19.16 -4.54 5.40
C SER A 131 -19.84 -4.63 6.78
N LYS A 132 -21.02 -5.24 6.84
CA LYS A 132 -21.75 -5.44 8.12
C LYS A 132 -20.92 -6.24 9.14
N GLU A 133 -20.12 -7.18 8.64
CA GLU A 133 -19.22 -8.00 9.45
C GLU A 133 -18.15 -7.13 10.11
N PHE A 134 -17.46 -6.29 9.33
CA PHE A 134 -16.40 -5.44 9.87
C PHE A 134 -16.92 -4.35 10.80
N TYR A 135 -18.08 -3.74 10.49
CA TYR A 135 -18.76 -2.81 11.39
C TYR A 135 -19.04 -3.43 12.77
N LYS A 136 -19.42 -4.72 12.81
CA LYS A 136 -19.64 -5.43 14.07
C LYS A 136 -18.34 -5.63 14.83
N LEU A 137 -17.26 -6.04 14.16
CA LEU A 137 -15.93 -6.19 14.78
C LEU A 137 -15.42 -4.87 15.36
N TYR A 138 -15.52 -3.79 14.58
CA TYR A 138 -15.20 -2.44 15.03
C TYR A 138 -15.93 -2.09 16.32
N GLY A 139 -17.26 -2.28 16.37
CA GLY A 139 -18.04 -1.99 17.58
C GLY A 139 -17.66 -2.88 18.77
N GLU A 140 -17.45 -4.18 18.55
CA GLU A 140 -17.17 -5.14 19.64
C GLU A 140 -15.78 -4.99 20.25
N GLU A 141 -14.75 -4.76 19.44
CA GLU A 141 -13.36 -4.69 19.91
C GLU A 141 -12.95 -3.28 20.37
N LEU A 142 -13.51 -2.21 19.78
CA LEU A 142 -13.21 -0.83 20.20
C LEU A 142 -13.87 -0.46 21.53
N ILE A 143 -15.15 -0.85 21.74
CA ILE A 143 -15.91 -0.53 22.97
C ILE A 143 -15.28 -1.19 24.21
N ARG A 144 -14.57 -2.31 24.05
CA ARG A 144 -14.04 -3.10 25.17
C ARG A 144 -12.63 -2.69 25.63
N LYS A 145 -11.97 -1.73 24.96
CA LYS A 145 -10.54 -1.44 25.14
C LYS A 145 -10.24 0.07 25.12
N THR A 146 -10.71 0.81 26.12
CA THR A 146 -10.50 2.27 26.15
C THR A 146 -9.10 2.69 26.62
N ASP A 147 -8.43 1.93 27.50
CA ASP A 147 -7.21 2.41 28.20
C ASP A 147 -5.95 1.53 28.04
N SER A 148 -5.97 0.51 27.17
CA SER A 148 -4.81 -0.41 26.96
C SER A 148 -4.70 -0.98 25.54
N GLY A 149 -5.41 -0.38 24.58
CA GLY A 149 -5.42 -0.80 23.17
C GLY A 149 -4.23 -0.27 22.39
N LEU A 150 -4.02 -0.80 21.17
CA LEU A 150 -3.00 -0.28 20.24
C LEU A 150 -3.42 1.04 19.61
N PHE A 151 -4.72 1.32 19.58
CA PHE A 151 -5.27 2.45 18.83
C PHE A 151 -5.55 3.68 19.72
N ILE A 152 -4.99 4.83 19.33
CA ILE A 152 -5.19 6.13 19.98
C ILE A 152 -6.26 6.96 19.23
N ASP A 153 -6.71 8.06 19.84
CA ASP A 153 -7.98 8.75 19.55
C ASP A 153 -8.35 8.99 18.07
N TYR A 154 -7.39 9.27 17.18
CA TYR A 154 -7.67 9.47 15.74
C TYR A 154 -8.07 8.17 15.00
N GLU A 155 -7.50 7.04 15.38
CA GLU A 155 -7.75 5.73 14.77
C GLU A 155 -9.13 5.15 15.18
N ARG A 156 -9.83 5.85 16.09
CA ARG A 156 -11.20 5.61 16.52
C ARG A 156 -12.22 6.47 15.76
N CYS A 157 -11.78 7.35 14.84
CA CYS A 157 -12.65 8.36 14.21
C CYS A 157 -13.54 7.81 13.09
N GLY A 158 -13.21 6.65 12.51
CA GLY A 158 -13.99 6.02 11.44
C GLY A 158 -13.69 4.53 11.29
N VAL A 159 -14.66 3.76 10.80
CA VAL A 159 -14.49 2.31 10.57
C VAL A 159 -13.48 2.00 9.46
N ASP A 160 -13.36 2.90 8.49
CA ASP A 160 -12.33 2.95 7.46
C ASP A 160 -10.95 3.25 8.02
N GLU A 161 -10.80 4.28 8.86
CA GLU A 161 -9.53 4.58 9.53
C GLU A 161 -9.08 3.42 10.44
N TYR A 162 -10.03 2.80 11.16
CA TYR A 162 -9.78 1.60 11.94
C TYR A 162 -9.31 0.43 11.06
N PHE A 163 -9.91 0.24 9.87
CA PHE A 163 -9.47 -0.77 8.91
C PHE A 163 -8.03 -0.52 8.45
N ALA A 164 -7.74 0.71 8.02
CA ALA A 164 -6.43 1.12 7.54
C ALA A 164 -5.35 0.95 8.62
N GLN A 165 -5.66 1.35 9.85
CA GLN A 165 -4.75 1.18 10.98
C GLN A 165 -4.55 -0.29 11.33
N ALA A 166 -5.61 -1.08 11.37
CA ALA A 166 -5.49 -2.51 11.62
C ALA A 166 -4.67 -3.21 10.53
N TYR A 167 -4.83 -2.81 9.26
CA TYR A 167 -4.01 -3.31 8.16
C TYR A 167 -2.53 -2.96 8.34
N LYS A 168 -2.22 -1.70 8.71
CA LYS A 168 -0.85 -1.30 9.04
C LYS A 168 -0.24 -2.22 10.10
N TYR A 169 -0.94 -2.41 11.22
CA TYR A 169 -0.45 -3.29 12.28
C TYR A 169 -0.36 -4.76 11.84
N TYR A 170 -1.25 -5.25 10.97
CA TYR A 170 -1.12 -6.58 10.42
C TYR A 170 0.21 -6.76 9.65
N CYS A 171 0.64 -5.71 8.93
CA CYS A 171 1.87 -5.72 8.16
C CYS A 171 3.11 -5.55 9.05
N GLU A 172 3.07 -4.60 9.98
CA GLU A 172 4.25 -4.14 10.73
C GLU A 172 4.46 -4.86 12.07
N ASP A 173 3.36 -5.15 12.79
CA ASP A 173 3.39 -5.85 14.09
C ASP A 173 2.14 -6.74 14.26
N PRO A 174 2.05 -7.84 13.49
CA PRO A 174 0.92 -8.76 13.53
C PRO A 174 0.72 -9.40 14.90
N THR A 175 1.81 -9.54 15.67
CA THR A 175 1.77 -10.12 17.02
C THR A 175 0.94 -9.26 17.96
N SER A 176 1.20 -7.95 17.95
CA SER A 176 0.40 -7.00 18.73
C SER A 176 -1.04 -6.97 18.25
N LEU A 177 -1.30 -6.88 16.93
CA LEU A 177 -2.67 -6.86 16.42
C LEU A 177 -3.46 -8.09 16.89
N LYS A 178 -2.88 -9.29 16.75
CA LYS A 178 -3.50 -10.53 17.18
C LYS A 178 -3.74 -10.59 18.68
N LYS A 179 -2.85 -10.02 19.50
CA LYS A 179 -2.99 -9.98 20.96
C LYS A 179 -4.13 -9.07 21.41
N TYR A 180 -4.26 -7.89 20.81
CA TYR A 180 -5.20 -6.87 21.27
C TYR A 180 -6.56 -6.90 20.53
N TYR A 181 -6.55 -7.28 19.24
CA TYR A 181 -7.69 -7.30 18.33
C TYR A 181 -7.72 -8.59 17.49
N PRO A 182 -7.85 -9.78 18.13
CA PRO A 182 -7.71 -11.07 17.46
C PRO A 182 -8.73 -11.31 16.33
N ASN A 183 -9.95 -10.77 16.46
CA ASN A 183 -10.96 -10.94 15.42
C ASN A 183 -10.67 -10.03 14.23
N THR A 184 -10.24 -8.79 14.46
CA THR A 184 -9.76 -7.90 13.40
C THR A 184 -8.54 -8.49 12.68
N TYR A 185 -7.57 -9.06 13.40
CA TYR A 185 -6.43 -9.78 12.80
C TYR A 185 -6.93 -10.88 11.84
N THR A 186 -7.80 -11.75 12.35
CA THR A 186 -8.33 -12.91 11.59
C THR A 186 -9.11 -12.45 10.36
N TYR A 187 -9.86 -11.34 10.49
CA TYR A 187 -10.60 -10.76 9.38
C TYR A 187 -9.67 -10.28 8.25
N ILE A 188 -8.61 -9.54 8.57
CA ILE A 188 -7.63 -9.07 7.57
C ILE A 188 -6.91 -10.24 6.90
N GLU A 189 -6.51 -11.25 7.68
CA GLU A 189 -5.87 -12.47 7.15
C GLU A 189 -6.76 -13.18 6.13
N ASN A 190 -8.05 -13.36 6.46
CA ASN A 190 -9.03 -13.98 5.56
C ASN A 190 -9.30 -13.14 4.32
N LEU A 191 -9.31 -11.82 4.43
CA LEU A 191 -9.43 -10.93 3.27
C LEU A 191 -8.27 -11.11 2.32
N LEU A 192 -7.03 -11.15 2.81
CA LEU A 192 -5.84 -11.32 1.98
C LEU A 192 -5.85 -12.68 1.25
N ILE A 193 -6.19 -13.76 1.95
CA ILE A 193 -6.34 -15.11 1.34
C ILE A 193 -7.40 -15.09 0.23
N THR A 194 -8.55 -14.46 0.52
CA THR A 194 -9.65 -14.34 -0.44
C THR A 194 -9.25 -13.49 -1.63
N TYR A 195 -8.55 -12.38 -1.39
CA TYR A 195 -8.11 -11.46 -2.42
C TYR A 195 -7.15 -12.12 -3.40
N ASP A 196 -6.15 -12.85 -2.90
CA ASP A 196 -5.22 -13.62 -3.74
C ASP A 196 -5.98 -14.61 -4.63
N SER A 197 -6.96 -15.33 -4.04
CA SER A 197 -7.80 -16.28 -4.76
C SER A 197 -8.66 -15.64 -5.86
N ILE A 198 -9.14 -14.42 -5.65
CA ILE A 198 -9.94 -13.67 -6.64
C ILE A 198 -9.02 -13.15 -7.76
N ARG A 199 -7.91 -12.50 -7.40
CA ARG A 199 -6.94 -11.91 -8.34
C ARG A 199 -6.41 -12.95 -9.31
N ASN A 200 -6.04 -14.13 -8.81
CA ASN A 200 -5.46 -15.21 -9.64
C ASN A 200 -6.47 -15.85 -10.60
N LYS A 201 -7.77 -15.78 -10.29
CA LYS A 201 -8.84 -16.26 -11.20
C LYS A 201 -9.09 -15.30 -12.36
N GLU A 202 -8.89 -14.01 -12.16
CA GLU A 202 -9.04 -13.01 -13.22
C GLU A 202 -7.82 -12.98 -14.17
N THR A 203 -6.62 -13.33 -13.71
CA THR A 203 -5.44 -13.46 -14.57
C THR A 203 -5.42 -14.73 -15.44
N ALA A 204 -6.28 -15.70 -15.16
CA ALA A 204 -6.37 -16.97 -15.88
C ALA A 204 -7.42 -16.97 -17.02
N LYS A 205 -8.11 -15.85 -17.25
CA LYS A 205 -9.06 -15.63 -18.36
C LYS A 205 -8.43 -14.77 -19.43
#